data_AF-A0A1S6LNC3-F1
#
_entry.id   AF-A0A1S6LNC3-F1
#
_cell.length_a   1.000
_cell.length_b   1.000
_cell.length_c   1.000
_cell.angle_alpha   90.00
_cell.angle_beta   90.00
_cell.angle_gamma   90.00
#
_symmetry.space_group_name_H-M   'P 1'
#
loop_
_entity.id
_entity.type
_entity.pdbx_description
1 polymer ?
#
loop_
_entity_poly.entity_id
_entity_poly.type
_entity_poly.pdbx_seq_one_letter_code
_entity_poly.pdbx_strand_id
1 'polypeptide(L)'
;MVIAGHVVGLAIPDSWTEAVGISEHAYHTTAVWAGSVAGIAMVAGLGMLCARRLLTRRIRLTTNRSDKLLFPLLSATVLLGITATAAHNVFGAGYDYRSTVSVWFRGLFALQPQPEAVAGAPLLFQLHALTAFLLFAAWPFTRLVHVWSAPIGYLARPYLVYRRRAVPAAAPTADGRTRPASGSRRTA
;
A
#
# COMPACT_ATOMS: atom_id res chain seq x y z
N MET A 1 9.32 4.46 -5.12
CA MET A 1 10.51 4.99 -4.42
C MET A 1 10.18 5.46 -3.01
N VAL A 2 9.24 6.38 -2.79
CA VAL A 2 8.87 6.83 -1.42
C VAL A 2 8.46 5.67 -0.50
N ILE A 3 7.52 4.82 -0.91
CA ILE A 3 7.08 3.65 -0.12
C ILE A 3 8.24 2.70 0.15
N ALA A 4 9.04 2.38 -0.87
CA ALA A 4 10.20 1.50 -0.72
C ALA A 4 11.23 2.09 0.28
N GLY A 5 11.49 3.39 0.21
CA GLY A 5 12.36 4.09 1.16
C GLY A 5 11.83 4.07 2.59
N HIS A 6 10.51 4.19 2.79
CA HIS A 6 9.90 4.04 4.12
C HIS A 6 10.01 2.60 4.65
N VAL A 7 9.81 1.59 3.79
CA VAL A 7 9.96 0.19 4.19
C VAL A 7 11.42 -0.09 4.58
N VAL A 8 12.38 0.32 3.76
CA VAL A 8 13.81 0.15 4.06
C VAL A 8 14.20 0.94 5.31
N GLY A 9 13.74 2.19 5.45
CA GLY A 9 14.06 3.08 6.56
C GLY A 9 13.46 2.69 7.91
N LEU A 10 12.23 2.16 7.92
CA LEU A 10 11.51 1.84 9.15
C LEU A 10 11.62 0.36 9.54
N ALA A 11 11.69 -0.55 8.57
CA ALA A 11 11.66 -1.99 8.84
C ALA A 11 13.06 -2.63 8.97
N ILE A 12 14.11 -2.05 8.36
CA ILE A 12 15.46 -2.63 8.40
C ILE A 12 16.27 -2.04 9.57
N PRO A 13 16.70 -2.88 10.55
CA PRO A 13 17.51 -2.42 11.67
C PRO A 13 18.90 -1.92 11.25
N ASP A 14 19.47 -1.01 12.03
CA ASP A 14 20.85 -0.51 11.86
C ASP A 14 21.88 -1.65 11.83
N SER A 15 21.68 -2.66 12.68
CA SER A 15 22.56 -3.83 12.75
C SER A 15 22.63 -4.63 11.45
N TRP A 16 21.57 -4.62 10.64
CA TRP A 16 21.55 -5.31 9.35
C TRP A 16 22.27 -4.50 8.27
N THR A 17 22.15 -3.17 8.29
CA THR A 17 22.86 -2.30 7.36
C THR A 17 24.36 -2.24 7.68
N GLU A 18 24.73 -2.22 8.95
CA GLU A 18 26.13 -2.32 9.40
C GLU A 18 26.74 -3.69 9.09
N ALA A 19 25.98 -4.79 9.23
CA ALA A 19 26.46 -6.13 8.87
C ALA A 19 26.78 -6.30 7.38
N VAL A 20 26.18 -5.47 6.51
CA VAL A 20 26.46 -5.41 5.07
C VAL A 20 27.57 -4.40 4.75
N GLY A 21 28.10 -3.69 5.76
CA GLY A 21 29.19 -2.72 5.61
C GLY A 21 28.74 -1.34 5.11
N ILE A 22 27.44 -1.04 5.16
CA ILE A 22 26.93 0.29 4.82
C ILE A 22 27.01 1.17 6.06
N SER A 23 27.85 2.21 6.00
CA SER A 23 27.94 3.17 7.09
C SER A 23 26.66 4.00 7.22
N GLU A 24 26.31 4.39 8.44
CA GLU A 24 25.13 5.22 8.74
C GLU A 24 25.13 6.50 7.89
N HIS A 25 26.30 7.11 7.69
CA HIS A 25 26.43 8.31 6.87
C HIS A 25 26.12 8.05 5.38
N ALA A 26 26.60 6.94 4.81
CA ALA A 26 26.32 6.57 3.43
C ALA A 26 24.83 6.24 3.23
N TYR A 27 24.24 5.54 4.21
CA TYR A 27 22.81 5.23 4.22
C TYR A 27 21.97 6.50 4.31
N HIS A 28 22.22 7.35 5.31
CA HIS A 28 21.50 8.60 5.53
C HIS A 28 21.59 9.52 4.31
N THR A 29 22.78 9.70 3.74
CA THR A 29 22.98 10.56 2.56
C THR A 29 22.21 10.04 1.35
N THR A 30 22.27 8.73 1.09
CA THR A 30 21.53 8.11 -0.02
C THR A 30 20.02 8.19 0.20
N ALA A 31 19.56 7.93 1.42
CA ALA A 31 18.15 7.99 1.79
C ALA A 31 17.59 9.41 1.67
N VAL A 32 18.32 10.43 2.12
CA VAL A 32 17.91 11.84 2.00
C VAL A 32 17.88 12.29 0.54
N TRP A 33 18.88 11.92 -0.27
CA TRP A 33 18.91 12.27 -1.69
C TRP A 33 17.78 11.61 -2.47
N ALA A 34 17.70 10.28 -2.42
CA ALA A 34 16.66 9.51 -3.12
C ALA A 34 15.26 9.88 -2.60
N GLY A 35 15.12 10.08 -1.29
CA GLY A 35 13.89 10.51 -0.64
C GLY A 35 13.45 11.91 -1.07
N SER A 36 14.36 12.88 -1.11
CA SER A 36 14.07 14.25 -1.54
C SER A 36 13.61 14.31 -3.00
N VAL A 37 14.33 13.64 -3.92
CA VAL A 37 13.95 13.60 -5.34
C VAL A 37 12.58 12.94 -5.52
N ALA A 38 12.37 11.79 -4.89
CA ALA A 38 11.09 11.10 -4.96
C ALA A 38 9.95 11.90 -4.31
N GLY A 39 10.24 12.62 -3.23
CA GLY A 39 9.30 13.48 -2.51
C GLY A 39 8.86 14.68 -3.35
N ILE A 40 9.79 15.38 -4.01
CA ILE A 40 9.47 16.49 -4.93
C ILE A 40 8.59 15.99 -6.08
N ALA A 41 8.96 14.87 -6.71
CA ALA A 41 8.16 14.27 -7.77
C ALA A 41 6.75 13.89 -7.29
N MET A 42 6.64 13.36 -6.07
CA MET A 42 5.36 13.00 -5.45
C MET A 42 4.49 14.24 -5.17
N VAL A 43 5.07 15.31 -4.60
CA VAL A 43 4.36 16.57 -4.34
C VAL A 43 3.88 17.19 -5.64
N ALA A 44 4.73 17.26 -6.67
CA ALA A 44 4.36 17.78 -7.98
C ALA A 44 3.23 16.97 -8.63
N GLY A 45 3.34 15.64 -8.65
CA GLY A 45 2.32 14.75 -9.20
C GLY A 45 0.99 14.83 -8.45
N LEU A 46 1.04 14.84 -7.11
CA LEU A 46 -0.15 14.98 -6.27
C LEU A 46 -0.81 16.35 -6.47
N GLY A 47 -0.01 17.43 -6.50
CA GLY A 47 -0.49 18.78 -6.79
C GLY A 47 -1.21 18.87 -8.13
N MET A 48 -0.64 18.27 -9.17
CA MET A 48 -1.26 18.21 -10.50
C MET A 48 -2.58 17.43 -10.49
N LEU A 49 -2.64 16.30 -9.78
CA LEU A 49 -3.87 15.50 -9.65
C LEU A 49 -4.96 16.25 -8.87
N CYS A 50 -4.59 16.92 -7.78
CA CYS A 50 -5.48 17.78 -7.00
C CYS A 50 -6.02 18.92 -7.87
N ALA A 51 -5.15 19.65 -8.57
CA ALA A 51 -5.53 20.72 -9.49
C ALA A 51 -6.49 20.20 -10.57
N ARG A 52 -6.16 19.08 -11.22
CA ARG A 52 -7.03 18.46 -12.23
C ARG A 52 -8.42 18.13 -11.66
N ARG A 53 -8.49 17.55 -10.46
CA ARG A 53 -9.74 17.12 -9.84
C ARG A 53 -10.60 18.29 -9.37
N LEU A 54 -9.98 19.38 -8.90
CA LEU A 54 -10.68 20.58 -8.42
C LEU A 54 -11.12 21.49 -9.56
N LEU A 55 -10.24 21.74 -10.54
CA LEU A 55 -10.47 22.67 -11.65
C LEU A 55 -11.35 22.08 -12.76
N THR A 56 -11.29 20.76 -12.99
CA THR A 56 -12.07 20.13 -14.06
C THR A 56 -13.49 19.80 -13.59
N ARG A 57 -14.49 20.55 -14.09
CA ARG A 57 -15.92 20.37 -13.71
C ARG A 57 -16.42 18.93 -13.87
N ARG A 58 -16.08 18.27 -14.99
CA ARG A 58 -16.51 16.89 -15.26
C ARG A 58 -16.04 15.91 -14.17
N ILE A 59 -14.79 16.03 -13.75
CA ILE A 59 -14.18 15.12 -12.76
C ILE A 59 -14.70 15.42 -11.36
N ARG A 60 -14.90 16.71 -11.04
CA ARG A 60 -15.44 17.15 -9.75
C ARG A 60 -16.84 16.59 -9.49
N LEU A 61 -17.69 16.54 -10.52
CA LEU A 61 -19.06 16.03 -10.42
C LEU A 61 -19.12 14.50 -10.23
N THR A 62 -18.16 13.76 -10.77
CA THR A 62 -18.10 12.28 -10.67
C THR A 62 -17.16 11.79 -9.55
N THR A 63 -16.71 12.68 -8.66
CA THR A 63 -15.78 12.34 -7.58
C THR A 63 -16.53 11.71 -6.41
N ASN A 64 -16.12 10.50 -6.01
CA ASN A 64 -16.70 9.77 -4.89
C ASN A 64 -16.40 10.45 -3.55
N ARG A 65 -17.25 10.21 -2.54
CA ARG A 65 -17.07 10.76 -1.18
C ARG A 65 -15.76 10.28 -0.54
N SER A 66 -15.36 9.02 -0.76
CA SER A 66 -14.09 8.46 -0.28
C SER A 66 -12.87 9.20 -0.87
N ASP A 67 -12.94 9.62 -2.14
CA ASP A 67 -11.88 10.43 -2.76
C ASP A 67 -11.77 11.81 -2.09
N LYS A 68 -12.89 12.41 -1.67
CA LYS A 68 -12.88 13.72 -1.00
C LYS A 68 -12.20 13.68 0.37
N LEU A 69 -12.17 12.52 1.03
CA LEU A 69 -11.43 12.32 2.28
C LEU A 69 -9.98 11.90 2.00
N LEU A 70 -9.79 11.00 1.02
CA LEU A 70 -8.47 10.48 0.67
C LEU A 70 -7.51 11.57 0.20
N PHE A 71 -7.94 12.45 -0.72
CA PHE A 71 -7.04 13.43 -1.31
C PHE A 71 -6.47 14.42 -0.28
N PRO A 72 -7.29 15.05 0.59
CA PRO A 72 -6.77 15.89 1.67
C PRO A 72 -5.88 15.13 2.65
N LEU A 73 -6.27 13.92 3.06
CA LEU A 73 -5.48 13.12 4.01
C LEU A 73 -4.11 12.73 3.43
N LEU A 74 -4.10 12.29 2.17
CA LEU A 74 -2.87 11.98 1.44
C LEU A 74 -2.01 13.24 1.27
N SER A 75 -2.63 14.38 0.95
CA SER A 75 -1.92 15.67 0.80
C SER A 75 -1.30 16.12 2.12
N ALA A 76 -2.04 16.05 3.22
CA ALA A 76 -1.54 16.37 4.56
C ALA A 76 -0.35 15.46 4.94
N THR A 77 -0.49 14.16 4.73
CA THR A 77 0.58 13.19 5.02
C THR A 77 1.86 13.52 4.23
N VAL A 78 1.73 13.78 2.92
CA VAL A 78 2.86 14.11 2.04
C VAL A 78 3.49 15.45 2.40
N LEU A 79 2.69 16.47 2.66
CA LEU A 79 3.18 17.80 3.04
C LEU A 79 3.91 17.76 4.39
N LEU A 80 3.38 17.03 5.37
CA LEU A 80 4.05 16.85 6.66
C LEU A 80 5.38 16.10 6.48
N GLY A 81 5.42 15.05 5.66
CA GLY A 81 6.64 14.27 5.41
C GLY A 81 7.74 15.06 4.69
N ILE A 82 7.38 15.80 3.64
CA ILE A 82 8.35 16.63 2.92
C ILE A 82 8.81 17.81 3.78
N THR A 83 7.92 18.39 4.59
CA THR A 83 8.28 19.47 5.52
C THR A 83 9.21 18.96 6.62
N ALA A 84 8.95 17.78 7.19
CA ALA A 84 9.84 17.15 8.17
C ALA A 84 11.23 16.89 7.56
N THR A 85 11.27 16.37 6.33
CA THR A 85 12.52 16.12 5.60
C THR A 85 13.27 17.42 5.34
N ALA A 86 12.59 18.46 4.83
CA ALA A 86 13.21 19.74 4.57
C ALA A 86 13.72 20.39 5.86
N ALA A 87 12.87 20.51 6.88
CA ALA A 87 13.18 21.21 8.12
C ALA A 87 14.29 20.52 8.94
N HIS A 88 14.32 19.19 8.98
CA HIS A 88 15.25 18.46 9.85
C HIS A 88 16.44 17.83 9.12
N ASN A 89 16.25 17.34 7.89
CA ASN A 89 17.31 16.63 7.15
C ASN A 89 18.04 17.50 6.11
N VAL A 90 17.40 18.56 5.61
CA VAL A 90 18.02 19.47 4.61
C VAL A 90 18.51 20.75 5.26
N PHE A 91 17.68 21.41 6.07
CA PHE A 91 18.01 22.68 6.74
C PHE A 91 18.41 22.52 8.22
N GLY A 92 18.21 21.34 8.79
CA GLY A 92 18.58 21.01 10.17
C GLY A 92 19.88 20.20 10.23
N ALA A 93 20.30 19.84 11.46
CA ALA A 93 21.50 19.04 11.70
C ALA A 93 21.37 17.55 11.28
N GLY A 94 20.26 17.16 10.67
CA GLY A 94 19.87 15.76 10.48
C GLY A 94 19.19 15.22 11.73
N TYR A 95 17.94 14.77 11.61
CA TYR A 95 17.25 14.08 12.70
C TYR A 95 17.36 12.58 12.49
N ASP A 96 17.96 11.88 13.45
CA ASP A 96 18.01 10.42 13.42
C ASP A 96 16.64 9.83 13.78
N TYR A 97 15.83 9.61 12.73
CA TYR A 97 14.52 8.97 12.82
C TYR A 97 14.61 7.44 13.01
N ARG A 98 15.81 6.85 12.93
CA ARG A 98 16.01 5.39 13.07
C ARG A 98 16.08 4.97 14.53
N SER A 99 16.64 5.81 15.40
CA SER A 99 16.69 5.59 16.85
C SER A 99 15.36 5.83 17.57
N THR A 100 14.42 6.57 16.98
CA THR A 100 13.14 6.91 17.61
C THR A 100 11.94 6.29 16.90
N VAL A 101 11.56 6.85 15.75
CA VAL A 101 10.34 6.50 15.00
C VAL A 101 10.40 5.06 14.50
N SER A 102 11.58 4.60 14.04
CA SER A 102 11.73 3.24 13.52
C SER A 102 11.70 2.19 14.64
N VAL A 103 12.22 2.50 15.83
CA VAL A 103 12.11 1.61 17.01
C VAL A 103 10.66 1.46 17.42
N TRP A 104 9.93 2.57 17.52
CA TRP A 104 8.50 2.55 17.85
C TRP A 104 7.67 1.77 16.82
N PHE A 105 7.88 2.03 15.53
CA PHE A 105 7.16 1.35 14.45
C PHE A 105 7.40 -0.16 14.47
N ARG A 106 8.66 -0.60 14.63
CA ARG A 106 9.01 -2.02 14.77
C ARG A 106 8.41 -2.63 16.03
N GLY A 107 8.45 -1.91 17.15
CA GLY A 107 7.86 -2.33 18.43
C GLY A 107 6.38 -2.66 18.32
N LEU A 108 5.62 -1.95 17.49
CA LEU A 108 4.21 -2.25 17.24
C LEU A 108 4.00 -3.64 16.62
N PHE A 109 4.83 -4.03 15.65
CA PHE A 109 4.77 -5.36 15.02
C PHE A 109 5.40 -6.46 15.87
N ALA A 110 6.38 -6.11 16.70
CA ALA A 110 6.98 -7.01 17.69
C ALA A 110 6.11 -7.19 18.96
N LEU A 111 4.91 -6.59 18.99
CA LEU A 111 4.00 -6.59 20.16
C LEU A 111 4.65 -6.03 21.44
N GLN A 112 5.65 -5.16 21.29
CA GLN A 112 6.32 -4.41 22.35
C GLN A 112 6.25 -2.90 22.05
N PRO A 113 5.07 -2.27 22.21
CA PRO A 113 4.91 -0.86 21.91
C PRO A 113 5.71 -0.01 22.91
N GLN A 114 6.59 0.86 22.38
CA GLN A 114 7.38 1.81 23.18
C GLN A 114 6.94 3.24 22.85
N PRO A 115 5.81 3.74 23.38
CA PRO A 115 5.27 5.06 23.02
C PRO A 115 6.21 6.22 23.40
N GLU A 116 7.03 6.03 24.44
CA GLU A 116 8.12 6.94 24.86
C GLU A 116 9.05 7.30 23.68
N ALA A 117 9.32 6.34 22.79
CA ALA A 117 10.26 6.51 21.68
C ALA A 117 9.77 7.51 20.61
N VAL A 118 8.46 7.75 20.50
CA VAL A 118 7.90 8.79 19.60
C VAL A 118 7.57 10.08 20.32
N ALA A 119 7.36 10.04 21.65
CA ALA A 119 7.08 11.24 22.44
C ALA A 119 8.23 12.26 22.38
N GLY A 120 9.48 11.79 22.31
CA GLY A 120 10.67 12.63 22.13
C GLY A 120 10.94 13.10 20.70
N ALA A 121 10.15 12.67 19.71
CA ALA A 121 10.37 13.04 18.31
C ALA A 121 9.85 14.47 18.01
N PRO A 122 10.44 15.20 17.05
CA PRO A 122 9.91 16.50 16.65
C PRO A 122 8.46 16.41 16.18
N LEU A 123 7.68 17.45 16.46
CA LEU A 123 6.24 17.49 16.22
C LEU A 123 5.86 17.13 14.77
N LEU A 124 6.66 17.54 13.79
CA LEU A 124 6.42 17.22 12.38
C LEU A 124 6.43 15.71 12.11
N PHE A 125 7.35 14.96 12.74
CA PHE A 125 7.42 13.51 12.61
C PHE A 125 6.24 12.83 13.31
N GLN A 126 5.82 13.34 14.48
CA GLN A 126 4.64 12.83 15.18
C GLN A 126 3.36 13.03 14.36
N LEU A 127 3.17 14.23 13.81
CA LEU A 127 2.01 14.55 12.96
C LEU A 127 2.03 13.75 11.65
N HIS A 128 3.20 13.56 11.05
CA HIS A 128 3.34 12.72 9.87
C HIS A 128 2.98 11.26 10.18
N ALA A 129 3.49 10.70 11.29
CA ALA A 129 3.13 9.35 11.72
C ALA A 129 1.62 9.22 11.97
N LEU A 130 1.02 10.17 12.69
CA LEU A 130 -0.43 10.18 12.96
C LEU A 130 -1.25 10.18 11.66
N THR A 131 -0.93 11.08 10.73
CA THR A 131 -1.63 11.15 9.44
C THR A 131 -1.40 9.91 8.58
N ALA A 132 -0.23 9.29 8.66
CA ALA A 132 0.04 8.00 8.02
C ALA A 132 -0.82 6.88 8.61
N PHE A 133 -0.95 6.77 9.94
CA PHE A 133 -1.85 5.77 10.57
C PHE A 133 -3.31 6.00 10.21
N LEU A 134 -3.76 7.26 10.13
CA LEU A 134 -5.10 7.58 9.63
C LEU A 134 -5.26 7.15 8.16
N LEU A 135 -4.23 7.31 7.33
CA LEU A 135 -4.24 6.86 5.94
C LEU A 135 -4.33 5.33 5.84
N PHE A 136 -3.60 4.60 6.69
CA PHE A 136 -3.71 3.14 6.81
C PHE A 136 -5.10 2.69 7.25
N ALA A 137 -5.70 3.38 8.24
CA ALA A 137 -7.07 3.09 8.69
C ALA A 137 -8.12 3.37 7.59
N ALA A 138 -7.92 4.42 6.78
CA ALA A 138 -8.77 4.74 5.64
C ALA A 138 -8.52 3.85 4.41
N TRP A 139 -7.38 3.15 4.34
CA TRP A 139 -6.95 2.37 3.18
C TRP A 139 -8.02 1.41 2.66
N PRO A 140 -8.60 0.48 3.46
CA PRO A 140 -9.53 -0.52 2.95
C PRO A 140 -10.85 0.08 2.42
N PHE A 141 -11.17 1.32 2.79
CA PHE A 141 -12.39 2.02 2.42
C PHE A 141 -12.20 3.01 1.26
N THR A 142 -10.99 3.15 0.75
CA THR A 142 -10.64 4.10 -0.30
C THR A 142 -10.10 3.42 -1.55
N ARG A 143 -9.87 4.19 -2.61
CA ARG A 143 -9.29 3.67 -3.85
C ARG A 143 -7.87 3.12 -3.67
N LEU A 144 -7.20 3.39 -2.55
CA LEU A 144 -5.84 2.88 -2.26
C LEU A 144 -5.75 1.35 -2.30
N VAL A 145 -6.86 0.63 -2.14
CA VAL A 145 -6.91 -0.83 -2.33
C VAL A 145 -6.38 -1.28 -3.69
N HIS A 146 -6.34 -0.40 -4.70
CA HIS A 146 -5.76 -0.72 -6.01
C HIS A 146 -4.28 -1.14 -5.94
N VAL A 147 -3.55 -0.77 -4.88
CA VAL A 147 -2.14 -1.13 -4.71
C VAL A 147 -1.98 -2.66 -4.67
N TRP A 148 -2.96 -3.38 -4.13
CA TRP A 148 -2.96 -4.85 -4.09
C TRP A 148 -3.17 -5.49 -5.48
N SER A 149 -3.70 -4.74 -6.43
CA SER A 149 -3.94 -5.20 -7.80
C SER A 149 -2.79 -4.88 -8.76
N ALA A 150 -1.59 -4.57 -8.24
CA ALA A 150 -0.41 -4.32 -9.05
C ALA A 150 -0.16 -5.52 -9.98
N PRO A 151 -0.16 -5.34 -11.32
CA PRO A 151 -0.21 -6.44 -12.27
C PRO A 151 1.18 -7.06 -12.52
N ILE A 152 1.91 -7.40 -11.45
CA ILE A 152 3.25 -7.99 -11.52
C ILE A 152 3.20 -9.32 -12.29
N GLY A 153 2.15 -10.12 -12.07
CA GLY A 153 1.93 -11.38 -12.78
C GLY A 153 1.65 -11.23 -14.28
N TYR A 154 1.40 -10.02 -14.78
CA TYR A 154 1.21 -9.78 -16.22
C TYR A 154 2.49 -10.03 -17.02
N LEU A 155 3.66 -9.82 -16.40
CA LEU A 155 4.96 -10.07 -17.03
C LEU A 155 5.16 -11.54 -17.42
N ALA A 156 4.53 -12.46 -16.69
CA ALA A 156 4.58 -13.89 -16.97
C ALA A 156 3.29 -14.43 -17.61
N ARG A 157 2.32 -13.55 -17.94
CA ARG A 157 1.00 -13.97 -18.41
C ARG A 157 1.02 -14.23 -19.92
N PRO A 158 0.51 -15.38 -20.39
CA PRO A 158 0.30 -15.61 -21.82
C PRO A 158 -0.63 -14.56 -22.44
N TYR A 159 -0.36 -14.16 -23.68
CA TYR A 159 -1.18 -13.18 -24.40
C TYR A 159 -2.65 -13.61 -24.54
N LEU A 160 -2.86 -14.91 -24.78
CA LEU A 160 -4.18 -15.51 -24.91
C LEU A 160 -4.53 -16.27 -23.64
N VAL A 161 -5.66 -15.93 -23.04
CA VAL A 161 -6.19 -16.64 -21.88
C VAL A 161 -7.54 -17.25 -22.22
N TYR A 162 -7.55 -18.57 -22.36
CA TYR A 162 -8.76 -19.35 -22.52
C TYR A 162 -9.36 -19.67 -21.16
N ARG A 163 -10.65 -19.38 -20.99
CA ARG A 163 -11.38 -19.73 -19.77
C ARG A 163 -12.32 -20.90 -20.09
N ARG A 164 -12.04 -22.07 -19.53
CA ARG A 164 -12.95 -23.21 -19.66
C ARG A 164 -14.23 -22.92 -18.88
N ARG A 165 -15.39 -23.21 -19.46
CA ARG A 165 -16.66 -23.22 -18.73
C ARG A 165 -16.59 -24.34 -17.70
N ALA A 166 -16.76 -24.01 -16.42
CA ALA A 166 -16.96 -25.02 -15.39
C ALA A 166 -18.22 -25.80 -15.77
N VAL A 167 -18.06 -27.08 -16.10
CA VAL A 167 -19.20 -27.99 -16.25
C VAL A 167 -19.73 -28.18 -14.83
N PRO A 168 -20.96 -27.75 -14.50
CA PRO A 168 -21.55 -28.06 -13.22
C PRO A 168 -21.49 -29.58 -13.06
N ALA A 169 -20.98 -30.07 -11.92
CA ALA A 169 -20.98 -31.51 -11.64
C ALA A 169 -22.39 -32.04 -11.92
N ALA A 170 -22.50 -32.98 -12.85
CA ALA A 170 -23.79 -33.54 -13.23
C ALA A 170 -24.46 -34.03 -11.94
N ALA A 171 -25.66 -33.52 -11.66
CA ALA A 171 -26.47 -34.01 -10.56
C ALA A 171 -26.57 -35.53 -10.71
N PRO A 172 -26.40 -36.31 -9.63
CA PRO A 172 -26.45 -37.76 -9.72
C PRO A 172 -27.80 -38.14 -10.35
N THR A 173 -27.75 -38.67 -11.56
CA THR A 173 -28.91 -39.23 -12.23
C THR A 173 -29.38 -40.37 -11.35
N ALA A 174 -30.51 -40.19 -10.67
CA ALA A 174 -31.23 -41.25 -9.98
C ALA A 174 -31.71 -42.24 -11.05
N ASP A 175 -30.83 -43.17 -11.43
CA ASP A 175 -31.19 -44.32 -12.24
C ASP A 175 -31.91 -45.32 -11.33
N GLY A 176 -33.23 -45.37 -11.48
CA GLY A 176 -34.11 -46.11 -10.60
C GLY A 176 -35.51 -46.25 -11.17
N ARG A 177 -35.64 -46.53 -12.46
CA ARG A 177 -36.90 -47.02 -13.04
C ARG A 177 -36.66 -48.30 -13.84
N THR A 178 -36.77 -49.41 -13.14
CA THR A 178 -37.05 -50.74 -13.69
C THR A 178 -38.27 -50.67 -14.63
N ARG A 179 -38.07 -50.98 -15.91
CA ARG A 179 -39.18 -51.24 -16.85
C ARG A 179 -39.65 -52.69 -16.66
N PRO A 180 -40.96 -52.96 -16.60
CA PRO A 180 -41.45 -54.34 -16.60
C PRO A 180 -41.31 -54.92 -18.01
N ALA A 181 -40.79 -56.14 -18.10
CA ALA A 181 -40.67 -56.89 -19.35
C ALA A 181 -42.07 -57.30 -19.86
N SER A 182 -42.48 -56.79 -21.02
CA SER A 182 -43.67 -57.26 -21.72
C SER A 182 -43.37 -58.59 -22.40
N GLY A 183 -43.91 -59.68 -21.86
CA GLY A 183 -43.84 -61.01 -22.47
C GLY A 183 -44.73 -61.10 -23.71
N SER A 184 -44.11 -61.27 -24.87
CA SER A 184 -44.76 -61.71 -26.10
C SER A 184 -44.51 -63.21 -26.26
N ARG A 185 -45.56 -64.03 -26.06
CA ARG A 185 -45.56 -65.44 -26.45
C ARG A 185 -46.54 -65.64 -27.61
N ARG A 186 -45.91 -65.83 -28.77
CA ARG A 186 -46.28 -66.45 -30.05
C ARG A 186 -47.67 -67.12 -30.18
N THR A 187 -48.25 -66.81 -31.33
CA THR A 187 -49.21 -67.55 -32.16
C THR A 187 -48.89 -69.04 -32.34
N ALA A 188 -49.90 -69.91 -32.17
CA ALA A 188 -50.39 -70.92 -33.13
C ALA A 188 -51.60 -71.63 -32.51
#